data_AF-A0AB38D7P0-F1
#
_entry.id   AF-A0AB38D7P0-F1
#
_cell.length_a   1.000
_cell.length_b   1.000
_cell.length_c   1.000
_cell.angle_alpha   90.00
_cell.angle_beta   90.00
_cell.angle_gamma   90.00
#
_symmetry.space_group_name_H-M   'P 1'
#
loop_
_entity.id
_entity.type
_entity.pdbx_description
1 polymer ?
#
loop_
_entity_poly.entity_id
_entity_poly.type
_entity_poly.pdbx_seq_one_letter_code
_entity_poly.pdbx_strand_id
1 'polypeptide(L)'
;MSTAADKIKANAERIRKAPKPAAPAAAAVDETPPAPAAVVRQKNVRRTVDLTPTQHRALDVWQGDTAERLGLARVTGQEVFSALVDRLLADKALAEAITQALSERT
;
A
#
# COMPACT_ATOMS: atom_id res chain seq x y z
N MET A 1 33.30 -15.16 7.75
CA MET A 1 32.44 -14.52 6.72
C MET A 1 30.99 -14.65 7.19
N SER A 2 30.39 -13.59 7.74
CA SER A 2 29.02 -13.63 8.29
C SER A 2 28.02 -13.21 7.20
N THR A 3 27.01 -14.04 6.95
CA THR A 3 26.11 -13.94 5.80
C THR A 3 24.96 -12.97 6.09
N ALA A 4 24.35 -12.39 5.04
CA ALA A 4 23.21 -11.47 5.16
C ALA A 4 22.06 -12.03 6.02
N ALA A 5 21.88 -13.35 6.06
CA ALA A 5 20.92 -14.04 6.89
C ALA A 5 21.19 -13.88 8.41
N ASP A 6 22.46 -13.86 8.83
CA ASP A 6 22.84 -13.68 10.24
C ASP A 6 22.54 -12.26 10.73
N LYS A 7 22.71 -11.25 9.86
CA LYS A 7 22.40 -9.85 10.18
C LYS A 7 20.91 -9.63 10.40
N ILE A 8 20.06 -10.32 9.64
CA ILE A 8 18.61 -10.23 9.75
C ILE A 8 18.12 -10.85 11.06
N LYS A 9 18.64 -12.03 11.42
CA LYS A 9 18.28 -12.71 12.67
C LYS A 9 18.72 -11.92 13.90
N ALA A 10 19.93 -11.36 13.88
CA ALA A 10 20.45 -10.52 14.96
C ALA A 10 19.64 -9.22 15.19
N ASN A 11 19.08 -8.63 14.13
CA ASN A 11 18.23 -7.45 14.27
C ASN A 11 16.86 -7.79 14.87
N ALA A 12 16.27 -8.93 14.47
CA ALA A 12 15.00 -9.40 15.00
C ALA A 12 15.06 -9.71 16.52
N GLU A 13 16.19 -10.22 17.01
CA GLU A 13 16.39 -10.48 18.44
C GLU A 13 16.58 -9.20 19.27
N ARG A 14 17.22 -8.16 18.73
CA ARG A 14 17.34 -6.85 19.44
C ARG A 14 15.98 -6.20 19.67
N ILE A 15 15.08 -6.27 18.69
CA ILE A 15 13.76 -5.66 18.80
C ILE A 15 12.89 -6.40 19.83
N ARG A 16 13.05 -7.73 19.96
CA ARG A 16 12.35 -8.53 20.98
C ARG A 16 12.89 -8.31 22.39
N LYS A 17 14.17 -7.98 22.54
CA LYS A 17 14.85 -7.83 23.84
C LYS A 17 14.86 -6.39 24.37
N ALA A 18 14.37 -5.42 23.60
CA ALA A 18 14.29 -4.03 24.05
C ALA A 18 13.21 -3.89 25.14
N PRO A 19 13.56 -3.45 26.36
CA PRO A 19 12.60 -3.26 27.43
C PRO A 19 11.72 -2.04 27.15
N LYS A 20 10.42 -2.17 27.45
CA LYS A 20 9.44 -1.09 27.44
C LYS A 20 9.87 -0.01 28.45
N PRO A 21 9.96 1.29 28.08
CA PRO A 21 10.23 2.33 29.06
C PRO A 21 9.05 2.43 30.03
N ALA A 22 9.31 2.23 31.32
CA ALA A 22 8.36 2.55 32.39
C ALA A 22 8.40 4.06 32.65
N ALA A 23 7.28 4.74 32.49
CA ALA A 23 7.12 6.14 32.86
C ALA A 23 6.90 6.26 34.38
N PRO A 24 7.45 7.29 35.05
CA PRO A 24 7.17 7.58 36.46
C PRO A 24 5.80 8.25 36.60
N ALA A 25 5.09 7.89 37.67
CA ALA A 25 3.83 8.51 38.07
C ALA A 25 4.07 9.91 38.65
N ALA A 26 3.38 10.91 38.10
CA ALA A 26 3.17 12.21 38.74
C ALA A 26 1.76 12.68 38.40
N ALA A 27 0.96 12.96 39.44
CA ALA A 27 -0.35 13.57 39.35
C ALA A 27 -0.24 15.07 39.07
N ALA A 28 -1.11 15.62 38.20
CA ALA A 28 -1.93 16.81 38.46
C ALA A 28 -2.50 17.44 37.18
N VAL A 29 -3.67 18.05 37.39
CA VAL A 29 -4.46 19.03 36.60
C VAL A 29 -5.23 18.59 35.36
N ASP A 30 -6.54 18.71 35.54
CA ASP A 30 -7.65 18.54 34.63
C ASP A 30 -7.85 19.85 33.84
N GLU A 31 -7.57 19.80 32.54
CA GLU A 31 -8.14 20.69 31.53
C GLU A 31 -8.01 19.93 30.20
N THR A 32 -8.98 19.06 29.92
CA THR A 32 -9.02 18.29 28.66
C THR A 32 -9.68 19.16 27.58
N PRO A 33 -8.95 19.60 26.54
CA PRO A 33 -9.55 20.25 25.37
C PRO A 33 -10.56 19.28 24.73
N PRO A 34 -11.64 19.76 24.07
CA PRO A 34 -12.61 18.89 23.43
C PRO A 34 -11.87 17.91 22.51
N ALA A 35 -11.98 16.62 22.82
CA ALA A 35 -11.32 15.57 22.09
C ALA A 35 -11.64 15.75 20.60
N PRO A 36 -10.63 15.78 19.70
CA PRO A 36 -10.89 15.91 18.28
C PRO A 36 -11.83 14.79 17.89
N ALA A 37 -12.96 15.16 17.26
CA ALA A 37 -13.94 14.20 16.76
C ALA A 37 -13.19 13.07 16.06
N ALA A 38 -13.33 11.85 16.59
CA ALA A 38 -12.57 10.72 16.12
C ALA A 38 -12.90 10.51 14.64
N VAL A 39 -11.99 10.96 13.77
CA VAL A 39 -12.07 10.69 12.33
C VAL A 39 -11.96 9.19 12.21
N VAL A 40 -13.09 8.53 12.02
CA VAL A 40 -13.16 7.08 11.81
C VAL A 40 -12.41 6.83 10.51
N ARG A 41 -11.14 6.43 10.63
CA ARG A 41 -10.31 6.06 9.50
C ARG A 41 -10.94 4.83 8.87
N GLN A 42 -11.66 5.03 7.77
CA GLN A 42 -12.17 3.91 6.98
C GLN A 42 -10.98 3.07 6.54
N LYS A 43 -11.07 1.77 6.83
CA LYS A 43 -9.99 0.82 6.56
C LYS A 43 -10.04 0.41 5.10
N ASN A 44 -8.91 0.45 4.41
CA ASN A 44 -8.81 -0.01 3.02
C ASN A 44 -9.21 -1.50 2.92
N VAL A 45 -9.99 -1.82 1.89
CA VAL A 45 -10.37 -3.19 1.52
C VAL A 45 -9.38 -3.72 0.49
N ARG A 46 -8.84 -4.92 0.72
CA ARG A 46 -7.89 -5.56 -0.21
C ARG A 46 -8.65 -6.31 -1.30
N ARG A 47 -8.18 -6.21 -2.54
CA ARG A 47 -8.61 -7.06 -3.66
C ARG A 47 -7.40 -7.71 -4.31
N THR A 48 -7.54 -8.97 -4.71
CA THR A 48 -6.50 -9.77 -5.37
C THR A 48 -6.89 -10.00 -6.82
N VAL A 49 -5.90 -9.99 -7.72
CA VAL A 49 -6.09 -10.24 -9.15
C VAL A 49 -5.05 -11.26 -9.60
N ASP A 50 -5.52 -12.31 -10.27
CA ASP A 50 -4.64 -13.30 -10.87
C ASP A 50 -4.19 -12.81 -12.25
N LEU A 51 -2.87 -12.73 -12.43
CA LEU A 51 -2.24 -12.35 -13.70
C LEU A 51 -1.51 -13.56 -14.25
N THR A 52 -1.61 -13.78 -15.56
CA THR A 52 -0.71 -14.72 -16.24
C THR A 52 0.75 -14.25 -16.11
N PRO A 53 1.75 -15.15 -16.18
CA PRO A 53 3.16 -14.76 -16.11
C PRO A 53 3.54 -13.69 -17.14
N THR A 54 2.95 -13.76 -18.34
CA THR A 54 3.12 -12.77 -19.41
C THR A 54 2.56 -11.41 -19.02
N GLN A 55 1.35 -11.35 -18.46
CA GLN A 55 0.75 -10.09 -17.99
C GLN A 55 1.54 -9.47 -16.84
N HIS A 56 2.01 -10.30 -15.88
CA HIS A 56 2.83 -9.81 -14.78
C HIS A 56 4.13 -9.17 -15.27
N ARG A 57 4.84 -9.82 -16.19
CA ARG A 57 6.07 -9.28 -16.80
C ARG A 57 5.81 -8.00 -17.59
N ALA A 58 4.75 -7.97 -18.40
CA ALA A 58 4.39 -6.79 -19.17
C ALA A 58 4.08 -5.58 -18.28
N LEU A 59 3.38 -5.81 -17.16
CA LEU A 59 3.09 -4.77 -16.18
C LEU A 59 4.36 -4.25 -15.49
N ASP A 60 5.27 -5.14 -15.09
CA ASP A 60 6.54 -4.79 -14.44
C ASP A 60 7.42 -3.91 -15.34
N VAL A 61 7.54 -4.25 -16.62
CA VAL A 61 8.25 -3.43 -17.62
C VAL A 61 7.60 -2.06 -17.76
N TRP A 62 6.27 -2.02 -17.96
CA TRP A 62 5.55 -0.75 -18.10
C TRP A 62 5.69 0.14 -16.87
N GLN A 63 5.75 -0.43 -15.67
CA GLN A 63 5.98 0.30 -14.42
C GLN A 63 7.37 0.91 -14.35
N GLY A 64 8.40 0.17 -14.77
CA GLY A 64 9.76 0.68 -14.91
C GLY A 64 9.81 1.90 -15.84
N ASP A 65 9.28 1.75 -17.06
CA ASP A 65 9.26 2.83 -18.05
C ASP A 65 8.45 4.04 -17.56
N THR A 66 7.35 3.80 -16.85
CA THR A 66 6.51 4.89 -16.29
C THR A 66 7.22 5.60 -15.15
N ALA A 67 7.93 4.87 -14.28
CA ALA A 67 8.72 5.47 -13.22
C ALA A 67 9.80 6.39 -13.79
N GLU A 68 10.51 5.93 -14.84
CA GLU A 68 11.51 6.72 -15.55
C GLU A 68 10.90 8.00 -16.14
N ARG A 69 9.78 7.88 -16.87
CA ARG A 69 9.07 9.04 -17.45
C ARG A 69 8.62 10.07 -16.41
N LEU A 70 8.23 9.61 -15.21
CA LEU A 70 7.77 10.47 -14.12
C LEU A 70 8.90 10.96 -13.21
N GLY A 71 10.14 10.51 -13.42
CA GLY A 71 11.26 10.79 -12.51
C GLY A 71 11.09 10.19 -11.11
N LEU A 72 10.31 9.11 -10.99
CA LEU A 72 10.05 8.42 -9.73
C LEU A 72 11.00 7.24 -9.56
N ALA A 73 11.31 6.91 -8.30
CA ALA A 73 12.14 5.73 -8.00
C ALA A 73 11.45 4.41 -8.38
N ARG A 74 10.11 4.36 -8.31
CA ARG A 74 9.30 3.22 -8.73
C ARG A 74 7.83 3.63 -8.88
N VAL A 75 7.11 2.88 -9.69
CA VAL A 75 5.65 2.85 -9.72
C VAL A 75 5.20 1.47 -9.27
N THR A 76 4.38 1.39 -8.23
CA THR A 76 3.95 0.11 -7.65
C THR A 76 2.65 -0.40 -8.29
N GLY A 77 2.45 -1.72 -8.27
CA GLY A 77 1.17 -2.32 -8.70
C GLY A 77 -0.04 -1.72 -7.99
N GLN A 78 0.09 -1.42 -6.69
CA GLN A 78 -0.98 -0.81 -5.92
C GLN A 78 -1.35 0.57 -6.44
N GLU A 79 -0.39 1.43 -6.77
CA GLU A 79 -0.66 2.76 -7.34
C GLU A 79 -1.35 2.65 -8.70
N VAL A 80 -0.89 1.72 -9.54
CA VAL A 80 -1.52 1.46 -10.84
C VAL A 80 -2.97 1.02 -10.68
N PHE A 81 -3.24 0.01 -9.84
CA PHE A 81 -4.60 -0.46 -9.65
C PHE A 81 -5.50 0.57 -8.97
N SER A 82 -4.98 1.36 -8.04
CA SER A 82 -5.75 2.47 -7.45
C SER A 82 -6.14 3.48 -8.52
N ALA A 83 -5.18 3.94 -9.33
CA ALA A 83 -5.44 4.91 -10.39
C ALA A 83 -6.41 4.38 -11.45
N LEU A 84 -6.32 3.09 -11.81
CA LEU A 84 -7.24 2.45 -12.74
C LEU A 84 -8.67 2.39 -12.18
N VAL A 85 -8.83 2.07 -10.90
CA VAL A 85 -10.15 2.07 -10.23
C VAL A 85 -10.72 3.49 -10.16
N ASP A 86 -9.90 4.46 -9.77
CA ASP A 86 -10.33 5.86 -9.70
C ASP A 86 -10.79 6.36 -11.08
N ARG A 87 -10.03 6.05 -12.14
CA ARG A 87 -10.38 6.39 -13.53
C ARG A 87 -11.67 5.68 -13.97
N LEU A 88 -11.79 4.37 -13.71
CA LEU A 88 -12.98 3.58 -14.06
C LEU A 88 -14.26 4.17 -13.43
N LEU A 89 -14.19 4.64 -12.19
CA LEU A 89 -15.35 5.18 -11.48
C LEU A 89 -15.67 6.63 -11.84
N ALA A 90 -14.70 7.38 -12.39
CA ALA A 90 -14.89 8.78 -12.79
C ALA A 90 -15.22 8.97 -14.28
N ASP A 91 -14.82 8.03 -15.15
CA ASP A 91 -14.89 8.16 -16.61
C ASP A 91 -15.92 7.16 -17.19
N LYS A 92 -17.09 7.67 -17.58
CA LYS A 92 -18.20 6.84 -18.10
C LYS A 92 -17.82 6.11 -19.39
N ALA A 93 -17.05 6.73 -20.28
CA ALA A 93 -16.65 6.09 -21.54
C ALA A 93 -15.72 4.89 -21.28
N LEU A 94 -14.80 5.04 -20.32
CA LEU A 94 -13.95 3.92 -19.89
C LEU A 94 -14.78 2.79 -19.27
N ALA A 95 -15.76 3.13 -18.41
CA ALA A 95 -16.63 2.13 -17.80
C ALA A 95 -17.46 1.36 -18.82
N GLU A 96 -17.99 2.04 -19.85
CA GLU A 96 -18.71 1.40 -20.95
C GLU A 96 -17.79 0.49 -21.78
N ALA A 97 -16.58 0.96 -22.13
CA ALA A 97 -15.59 0.17 -22.87
C ALA A 97 -15.18 -1.11 -22.11
N ILE A 98 -14.98 -1.02 -20.78
CA ILE A 98 -14.67 -2.19 -19.95
C ILE A 98 -15.88 -3.12 -19.85
N THR A 99 -17.09 -2.58 -19.73
CA THR A 99 -18.33 -3.39 -19.72
C THR A 99 -18.47 -4.19 -21.02
N GLN A 100 -18.22 -3.56 -22.16
CA GLN A 100 -18.24 -4.23 -23.46
C GLN A 100 -17.18 -5.33 -23.53
N ALA A 101 -15.92 -5.03 -23.17
CA ALA A 101 -14.84 -6.01 -23.19
C ALA A 101 -15.11 -7.21 -22.25
N LEU A 102 -15.83 -7.01 -21.15
CA LEU A 102 -16.27 -8.10 -20.27
C LEU A 102 -17.37 -8.93 -20.93
N SER A 103 -18.34 -8.29 -21.62
CA SER A 103 -19.43 -9.00 -22.30
C SER A 103 -18.96 -9.89 -23.46
N GLU A 104 -17.86 -9.52 -24.12
CA GLU A 104 -17.27 -10.32 -25.21
C GLU A 104 -16.53 -11.58 -24.71
N ARG A 105 -16.24 -11.65 -23.41
CA ARG A 105 -15.52 -12.77 -22.79
C ARG A 105 -16.45 -13.82 -22.16
N THR A 106 -17.70 -13.46 -21.93
CA THR A 106 -18.75 -14.29 -21.31
C THR A 106 -19.67 -14.85 -22.37
#